data_AF-A0A8T5L0I7-F1
#
_entry.id   AF-A0A8T5L0I7-F1
#
_cell.length_a   1.000
_cell.length_b   1.000
_cell.length_c   1.000
_cell.angle_alpha   90.00
_cell.angle_beta   90.00
_cell.angle_gamma   90.00
#
_symmetry.space_group_name_H-M   'P 1'
#
loop_
_entity.id
_entity.type
_entity.pdbx_description
1 polymer ?
#
loop_
_entity_poly.entity_id
_entity_poly.type
_entity_poly.pdbx_seq_one_letter_code
_entity_poly.pdbx_strand_id
1 'polypeptide(L)'
;GFKFGAHFRIYFPGARPGRNEKSWIHSKHVLHVFPKTQKMLVSEWSRAVRVAHGVKKTFILSIPEMTKKDYVDYPAEFLAYRRKKDRDSWIRETPKDSPRYLLVPVAEDEHIGGVELASLLKKARNMGLELLLSITDRETAITYYLLKQIIIPGSDYEYYEIEWMKP
;
A
#
# COMPACT_ATOMS: atom_id res chain seq x y z
N GLY A 1 -5.66 14.70 8.02
CA GLY A 1 -5.55 13.74 9.14
C GLY A 1 -4.32 14.04 9.96
N PHE A 2 -4.11 15.32 10.31
CA PHE A 2 -2.86 15.83 10.88
C PHE A 2 -2.36 15.01 12.09
N LYS A 3 -3.26 14.69 13.03
CA LYS A 3 -2.97 13.85 14.21
C LYS A 3 -2.43 12.44 13.90
N PHE A 4 -2.55 11.98 12.66
CA PHE A 4 -2.22 10.63 12.23
C PHE A 4 -1.20 10.61 11.07
N GLY A 5 -0.51 11.73 10.80
CA GLY A 5 0.52 11.78 9.76
C GLY A 5 0.01 11.65 8.32
N ALA A 6 -1.27 11.97 8.07
CA ALA A 6 -1.89 11.84 6.75
C ALA A 6 -2.66 13.11 6.33
N HIS A 7 -2.82 13.30 5.02
CA HIS A 7 -3.57 14.41 4.43
C HIS A 7 -5.02 14.46 4.93
N PHE A 8 -5.71 13.31 4.96
CA PHE A 8 -7.11 13.22 5.37
C PHE A 8 -7.34 12.10 6.39
N ARG A 9 -8.44 12.23 7.14
CA ARG A 9 -9.04 11.13 7.91
C ARG A 9 -10.47 11.01 7.41
N ILE A 10 -10.92 9.80 7.10
CA ILE A 10 -12.21 9.60 6.43
C ILE A 10 -13.14 8.72 7.25
N TYR A 11 -14.43 8.99 7.09
CA TYR A 11 -15.52 8.29 7.74
C TYR A 11 -16.44 7.71 6.67
N PHE A 12 -17.04 6.57 6.95
CA PHE A 12 -18.06 6.02 6.06
C PHE A 12 -19.29 6.94 5.98
N PRO A 13 -20.05 6.87 4.88
CA PRO A 13 -21.31 7.60 4.74
C PRO A 13 -22.23 7.40 5.96
N GLY A 14 -22.87 8.48 6.39
CA GLY A 14 -23.74 8.48 7.58
C GLY A 14 -23.04 8.86 8.89
N ALA A 15 -21.71 9.01 8.91
CA ALA A 15 -21.03 9.55 10.08
C ALA A 15 -21.40 11.02 10.33
N ARG A 16 -21.80 11.35 11.56
CA ARG A 16 -22.21 12.70 11.97
C ARG A 16 -21.45 13.14 13.22
N PRO A 17 -21.13 14.45 13.37
CA PRO A 17 -20.63 14.98 14.63
C PRO A 17 -21.73 14.90 15.69
N GLY A 18 -21.63 13.92 16.59
CA GLY A 18 -22.49 13.82 17.76
C GLY A 18 -22.08 14.81 18.86
N ARG A 19 -23.02 15.28 19.69
CA ARG A 19 -22.70 16.03 20.92
C ARG A 19 -22.48 15.12 22.14
N ASN A 20 -22.97 13.88 22.10
CA ASN A 20 -22.86 12.91 23.19
C ASN A 20 -21.88 11.79 22.83
N GLU A 21 -21.08 11.33 23.80
CA GLU A 21 -20.01 10.32 23.61
C GLU A 21 -20.48 9.04 22.90
N LYS A 22 -21.73 8.61 23.13
CA LYS A 22 -22.32 7.41 22.47
C LYS A 22 -22.55 7.57 20.97
N SER A 23 -22.49 8.80 20.44
CA SER A 23 -22.71 9.12 19.02
C SER A 23 -21.42 9.51 18.28
N TRP A 24 -20.26 9.46 18.96
CA TRP A 24 -18.98 9.74 18.34
C TRP A 24 -18.45 8.52 17.60
N ILE A 25 -18.46 8.61 16.27
CA ILE A 25 -17.82 7.63 15.40
C ILE A 25 -16.35 8.03 15.25
N HIS A 26 -15.43 7.14 15.62
CA HIS A 26 -14.00 7.34 15.36
C HIS A 26 -13.65 7.03 13.90
N SER A 27 -12.72 7.81 13.34
CA SER A 27 -12.17 7.55 12.00
C SER A 27 -11.42 6.22 12.04
N LYS A 28 -11.73 5.29 11.15
CA LYS A 28 -10.98 4.02 11.02
C LYS A 28 -9.88 4.08 9.97
N HIS A 29 -10.01 4.99 9.00
CA HIS A 29 -9.12 5.09 7.85
C HIS A 29 -8.50 6.48 7.79
N VAL A 30 -7.25 6.52 7.33
CA VAL A 30 -6.57 7.74 6.92
C VAL A 30 -6.28 7.66 5.43
N LEU A 31 -6.34 8.79 4.75
CA LEU A 31 -6.07 8.88 3.33
C LEU A 31 -4.87 9.81 3.12
N HIS A 32 -3.85 9.29 2.46
CA HIS A 32 -2.64 9.99 2.09
C HIS A 32 -2.57 10.11 0.57
N VAL A 33 -2.64 11.35 0.08
CA VAL A 33 -2.40 11.67 -1.33
C VAL A 33 -0.90 11.67 -1.59
N PHE A 34 -0.45 10.94 -2.61
CA PHE A 34 0.91 10.94 -3.10
C PHE A 34 0.91 11.36 -4.57
N PRO A 35 1.06 12.68 -4.86
CA PRO A 35 1.02 13.23 -6.21
C PRO A 35 2.02 12.55 -7.14
N LYS A 36 1.64 12.36 -8.42
CA LYS A 36 2.47 11.67 -9.41
C LYS A 36 3.86 12.30 -9.62
N THR A 37 3.96 13.62 -9.49
CA THR A 37 5.22 14.39 -9.64
C THR A 37 6.08 14.39 -8.39
N GLN A 38 5.57 13.93 -7.24
CA GLN A 38 6.31 13.89 -6.00
C GLN A 38 7.25 12.69 -5.97
N LYS A 39 8.47 12.91 -5.47
CA LYS A 39 9.39 11.86 -5.01
C LYS A 39 9.65 12.04 -3.52
N MET A 40 9.74 10.94 -2.80
CA MET A 40 10.01 10.93 -1.36
C MET A 40 11.05 9.87 -1.04
N LEU A 41 11.86 10.11 -0.02
CA LEU A 41 12.68 9.06 0.57
C LEU A 41 11.79 7.93 1.07
N VAL A 42 12.18 6.68 0.83
CA VAL A 42 11.42 5.49 1.25
C VAL A 42 11.27 5.46 2.78
N SER A 43 12.27 5.91 3.53
CA SER A 43 12.18 6.12 4.98
C SER A 43 11.09 7.12 5.40
N GLU A 44 10.82 8.16 4.60
CA GLU A 44 9.75 9.12 4.87
C GLU A 44 8.37 8.59 4.50
N TRP A 45 8.28 7.94 3.34
CA TRP A 45 7.06 7.28 2.88
C TRP A 45 6.61 6.20 3.88
N SER A 46 7.54 5.33 4.31
CA SER A 46 7.27 4.28 5.30
C SER A 46 6.90 4.84 6.67
N ARG A 47 7.46 5.99 7.07
CA ARG A 47 7.09 6.68 8.32
C ARG A 47 5.61 7.06 8.34
N ALA A 48 5.06 7.57 7.24
CA ALA A 48 3.64 7.93 7.16
C ALA A 48 2.74 6.70 7.39
N VAL A 49 3.11 5.56 6.79
CA VAL A 49 2.42 4.27 6.99
C VAL A 49 2.53 3.79 8.43
N ARG A 50 3.74 3.80 9.01
CA ARG A 50 4.01 3.38 10.40
C ARG A 50 3.20 4.19 11.41
N VAL A 51 3.10 5.50 11.25
CA VAL A 51 2.32 6.36 12.15
C VAL A 51 0.85 5.96 12.15
N ALA A 52 0.26 5.68 10.98
CA ALA A 52 -1.14 5.26 10.88
C ALA A 52 -1.39 3.87 11.50
N HIS A 53 -0.50 2.90 11.23
CA HIS A 53 -0.59 1.57 11.82
C HIS A 53 -0.41 1.59 13.34
N GLY A 54 0.51 2.43 13.85
CA GLY A 54 0.73 2.60 15.30
C GLY A 54 -0.50 3.09 16.06
N VAL A 55 -1.35 3.90 15.42
CA VAL A 55 -2.64 4.36 15.97
C VAL A 55 -3.84 3.52 15.51
N LYS A 56 -3.59 2.30 15.01
CA LYS A 56 -4.59 1.33 14.56
C LYS A 56 -5.57 1.92 13.55
N LYS A 57 -5.04 2.57 12.51
CA LYS A 57 -5.81 3.09 11.37
C LYS A 57 -5.36 2.38 10.10
N THR A 58 -6.33 2.07 9.25
CA THR A 58 -6.05 1.64 7.88
C THR A 58 -5.44 2.81 7.11
N PHE A 59 -4.29 2.59 6.48
CA PHE A 59 -3.63 3.58 5.64
C PHE A 59 -4.04 3.39 4.19
N ILE A 60 -4.72 4.39 3.63
CA ILE A 60 -5.12 4.41 2.23
C ILE A 60 -4.22 5.40 1.50
N LEU A 61 -3.58 4.93 0.45
CA LEU A 61 -2.80 5.73 -0.49
C LEU A 61 -3.67 6.07 -1.71
N SER A 62 -3.51 7.27 -2.26
CA SER A 62 -4.04 7.60 -3.59
C SER A 62 -3.00 8.39 -4.38
N ILE A 63 -2.87 8.05 -5.66
CA ILE A 63 -2.01 8.72 -6.63
C ILE A 63 -2.92 9.35 -7.70
N PRO A 64 -3.31 10.62 -7.54
CA PRO A 64 -4.29 11.25 -8.41
C PRO A 64 -3.69 11.61 -9.78
N GLU A 65 -4.58 11.90 -10.74
CA GLU A 65 -4.24 12.49 -12.05
C GLU A 65 -3.31 11.64 -12.93
N MET A 66 -3.25 10.33 -12.68
CA MET A 66 -2.56 9.39 -13.56
C MET A 66 -3.30 9.25 -14.89
N THR A 67 -2.58 9.47 -15.99
CA THR A 67 -3.06 9.25 -17.35
C THR A 67 -2.29 8.10 -17.99
N LYS A 68 -2.80 7.56 -19.11
CA LYS A 68 -2.13 6.45 -19.83
C LYS A 68 -0.69 6.75 -20.22
N LYS A 69 -0.35 8.03 -20.45
CA LYS A 69 0.99 8.48 -20.86
C LYS A 69 1.96 8.64 -19.70
N ASP A 70 1.47 8.76 -18.47
CA ASP A 70 2.31 8.94 -17.28
C ASP A 70 2.97 7.64 -16.83
N TYR A 71 2.37 6.49 -17.16
CA TYR A 71 2.91 5.19 -16.77
C TYR A 71 4.20 4.88 -17.53
N VAL A 72 5.23 4.50 -16.79
CA VAL A 72 6.53 4.07 -17.32
C VAL A 72 6.71 2.58 -17.11
N ASP A 73 7.53 1.93 -17.93
CA ASP A 73 7.95 0.56 -17.62
C ASP A 73 9.04 0.62 -16.55
N TYR A 74 8.65 0.31 -15.32
CA TYR A 74 9.57 0.24 -14.20
C TYR A 74 10.08 -1.20 -14.03
N PRO A 75 11.39 -1.41 -13.84
CA PRO A 75 11.93 -2.75 -13.65
C PRO A 75 11.31 -3.39 -12.41
N ALA A 76 10.89 -4.64 -12.55
CA ALA A 76 10.39 -5.44 -11.44
C ALA A 76 10.94 -6.85 -11.62
N GLU A 77 11.71 -7.29 -10.64
CA GLU A 77 12.65 -8.41 -10.83
C GLU A 77 12.15 -9.71 -10.22
N PHE A 78 11.22 -9.64 -9.25
CA PHE A 78 10.89 -10.81 -8.44
C PHE A 78 9.39 -11.10 -8.42
N LEU A 79 9.09 -12.38 -8.59
CA LEU A 79 7.79 -12.97 -8.33
C LEU A 79 7.88 -13.75 -7.03
N ALA A 80 6.97 -13.48 -6.10
CA ALA A 80 6.95 -14.17 -4.81
C ALA A 80 5.73 -15.08 -4.67
N TYR A 81 5.98 -16.18 -3.98
CA TYR A 81 5.08 -17.30 -3.75
C TYR A 81 4.81 -17.46 -2.25
N ARG A 82 3.68 -18.05 -1.88
CA ARG A 82 3.32 -18.30 -0.49
C ARG A 82 3.43 -19.79 -0.17
N ARG A 83 3.19 -20.15 1.09
CA ARG A 83 2.87 -21.52 1.47
C ARG A 83 1.37 -21.75 1.28
N LYS A 84 1.01 -22.91 0.75
CA LYS A 84 -0.38 -23.40 0.71
C LYS A 84 -0.56 -24.54 1.69
N LYS A 85 -1.77 -24.67 2.22
CA LYS A 85 -2.14 -25.79 3.08
C LYS A 85 -2.45 -26.99 2.19
N ASP A 86 -1.72 -28.09 2.39
CA ASP A 86 -1.99 -29.37 1.78
C ASP A 86 -2.28 -30.39 2.90
N ARG A 87 -3.55 -30.79 3.01
CA ARG A 87 -4.05 -31.59 4.13
C ARG A 87 -3.67 -30.97 5.47
N ASP A 88 -2.77 -31.61 6.22
CA ASP A 88 -2.30 -31.18 7.54
C ASP A 88 -0.93 -30.47 7.51
N SER A 89 -0.34 -30.25 6.33
CA SER A 89 1.00 -29.67 6.18
C SER A 89 1.00 -28.39 5.36
N TRP A 90 1.89 -27.47 5.71
CA TRP A 90 2.14 -26.26 4.93
C TRP A 90 3.28 -26.49 3.94
N ILE A 91 2.96 -26.59 2.66
CA ILE A 91 3.96 -26.77 1.59
C ILE A 91 4.23 -25.45 0.88
N ARG A 92 5.44 -25.29 0.33
CA ARG A 92 5.80 -24.12 -0.47
C ARG A 92 5.11 -24.20 -1.82
N GLU A 93 4.48 -23.11 -2.26
CA GLU A 93 4.15 -22.95 -3.68
C GLU A 93 5.46 -22.90 -4.49
N THR A 94 5.39 -23.36 -5.73
CA THR A 94 6.52 -23.49 -6.65
C THR A 94 6.25 -22.69 -7.93
N PRO A 95 7.23 -22.52 -8.84
CA PRO A 95 6.96 -21.90 -10.14
C PRO A 95 5.94 -22.64 -11.02
N LYS A 96 5.53 -23.86 -10.66
CA LYS A 96 4.41 -24.56 -11.30
C LYS A 96 3.05 -24.04 -10.82
N ASP A 97 3.01 -23.40 -9.66
CA ASP A 97 1.85 -22.67 -9.13
C ASP A 97 1.86 -21.22 -9.66
N SER A 98 0.73 -20.52 -9.52
CA SER A 98 0.67 -19.09 -9.84
C SER A 98 1.35 -18.25 -8.75
N PRO A 99 2.23 -17.29 -9.10
CA PRO A 99 2.77 -16.37 -8.13
C PRO A 99 1.66 -15.54 -7.47
N ARG A 100 1.94 -15.02 -6.29
CA ARG A 100 0.97 -14.22 -5.51
C ARG A 100 1.31 -12.74 -5.53
N TYR A 101 2.61 -12.44 -5.56
CA TYR A 101 3.08 -11.08 -5.41
C TYR A 101 4.09 -10.70 -6.48
N LEU A 102 4.00 -9.46 -6.94
CA LEU A 102 5.12 -8.77 -7.54
C LEU A 102 5.96 -8.17 -6.40
N LEU A 103 7.16 -8.71 -6.17
CA LEU A 103 8.04 -8.27 -5.09
C LEU A 103 9.00 -7.20 -5.63
N VAL A 104 9.01 -6.04 -4.98
CA VAL A 104 9.90 -4.94 -5.33
C VAL A 104 10.75 -4.59 -4.10
N PRO A 105 12.07 -4.87 -4.15
CA PRO A 105 12.99 -4.43 -3.12
C PRO A 105 13.32 -2.95 -3.29
N VAL A 106 13.34 -2.22 -2.18
CA VAL A 106 13.79 -0.84 -2.09
C VAL A 106 14.59 -0.65 -0.80
N ALA A 107 15.61 0.20 -0.82
CA ALA A 107 16.34 0.60 0.38
C ALA A 107 15.69 1.84 1.03
N GLU A 108 15.87 2.03 2.34
CA GLU A 108 15.24 3.15 3.05
C GLU A 108 15.77 4.55 2.66
N ASP A 109 16.97 4.60 2.08
CA ASP A 109 17.65 5.80 1.58
C ASP A 109 17.43 6.03 0.07
N GLU A 110 16.77 5.10 -0.61
CA GLU A 110 16.27 5.30 -1.96
C GLU A 110 15.06 6.25 -1.98
N HIS A 111 14.76 6.78 -3.17
CA HIS A 111 13.55 7.56 -3.41
C HIS A 111 12.53 6.72 -4.16
N ILE A 112 11.27 6.87 -3.78
CA ILE A 112 10.14 6.36 -4.53
C ILE A 112 9.31 7.54 -5.04
N GLY A 113 8.96 7.51 -6.33
CA GLY A 113 8.10 8.50 -6.98
C GLY A 113 6.65 8.03 -7.11
N GLY A 114 5.72 8.99 -7.20
CA GLY A 114 4.31 8.69 -7.45
C GLY A 114 4.09 7.96 -8.78
N VAL A 115 4.73 8.41 -9.87
CA VAL A 115 4.70 7.72 -11.17
C VAL A 115 5.28 6.30 -11.09
N GLU A 116 6.40 6.12 -10.40
CA GLU A 116 7.10 4.83 -10.27
C GLU A 116 6.22 3.82 -9.52
N LEU A 117 5.68 4.23 -8.36
CA LEU A 117 4.79 3.41 -7.55
C LEU A 117 3.48 3.06 -8.29
N ALA A 118 2.86 4.04 -8.96
CA ALA A 118 1.66 3.79 -9.77
C ALA A 118 1.93 2.83 -10.93
N SER A 119 3.12 2.90 -11.53
CA SER A 119 3.53 2.01 -12.62
C SER A 119 3.73 0.58 -12.13
N LEU A 120 4.37 0.39 -10.97
CA LEU A 120 4.51 -0.91 -10.31
C LEU A 120 3.15 -1.52 -9.93
N LEU A 121 2.24 -0.71 -9.37
CA LEU A 121 0.89 -1.14 -9.02
C LEU A 121 0.09 -1.59 -10.26
N LYS A 122 0.16 -0.82 -11.35
CA LYS A 122 -0.45 -1.20 -12.63
C LYS A 122 0.16 -2.47 -13.20
N LYS A 123 1.49 -2.64 -13.11
CA LYS A 123 2.20 -3.84 -13.56
C LYS A 123 1.73 -5.07 -12.79
N ALA A 124 1.72 -5.01 -11.46
CA ALA A 124 1.20 -6.07 -10.60
C ALA A 124 -0.25 -6.44 -10.97
N ARG A 125 -1.13 -5.45 -11.11
CA ARG A 125 -2.53 -5.65 -11.51
C ARG A 125 -2.67 -6.32 -12.86
N ASN A 126 -1.92 -5.89 -13.87
CA ASN A 126 -1.96 -6.50 -15.21
C ASN A 126 -1.50 -7.97 -15.20
N MET A 127 -0.68 -8.35 -14.23
CA MET A 127 -0.22 -9.72 -14.01
C MET A 127 -1.18 -10.53 -13.10
N GLY A 128 -2.21 -9.90 -12.55
CA GLY A 128 -3.11 -10.53 -11.56
C GLY A 128 -2.46 -10.74 -10.19
N LEU A 129 -1.45 -9.94 -9.85
CA LEU A 129 -0.67 -10.04 -8.61
C LEU A 129 -0.92 -8.84 -7.69
N GLU A 130 -0.68 -9.02 -6.40
CA GLU A 130 -0.59 -7.90 -5.46
C GLU A 130 0.86 -7.36 -5.41
N LEU A 131 1.04 -6.06 -5.21
CA LEU A 131 2.38 -5.48 -5.07
C LEU A 131 2.86 -5.65 -3.62
N LEU A 132 4.03 -6.24 -3.46
CA LEU A 132 4.72 -6.40 -2.19
C LEU A 132 6.00 -5.57 -2.21
N LEU A 133 6.06 -4.51 -1.41
CA LEU A 133 7.29 -3.74 -1.21
C LEU A 133 8.08 -4.36 -0.06
N SER A 134 9.35 -4.69 -0.29
CA SER A 134 10.29 -5.04 0.77
C SER A 134 11.27 -3.91 0.97
N ILE A 135 11.18 -3.25 2.13
CA ILE A 135 12.05 -2.13 2.50
C ILE A 135 13.16 -2.65 3.38
N THR A 136 14.40 -2.53 2.91
CA THR A 136 15.61 -2.86 3.69
C THR A 136 16.13 -1.61 4.40
N ASP A 137 16.31 -1.68 5.71
CA ASP A 137 16.92 -0.59 6.49
C ASP A 137 18.45 -0.68 6.53
N ARG A 138 19.10 0.33 7.12
CA ARG A 138 20.57 0.37 7.29
C ARG A 138 21.13 -0.80 8.11
N GLU A 139 20.33 -1.42 8.96
CA GLU A 139 20.73 -2.57 9.79
C GLU A 139 20.43 -3.91 9.09
N THR A 140 20.05 -3.87 7.80
CA THR A 140 19.67 -5.02 6.97
C THR A 140 18.37 -5.71 7.37
N ALA A 141 17.57 -5.11 8.27
CA ALA A 141 16.26 -5.63 8.60
C ALA A 141 15.26 -5.25 7.48
N ILE A 142 14.35 -6.19 7.17
CA ILE A 142 13.41 -6.05 6.06
C ILE A 142 11.99 -5.91 6.59
N THR A 143 11.32 -4.82 6.20
CA THR A 143 9.90 -4.61 6.43
C THR A 143 9.11 -4.85 5.15
N TYR A 144 8.03 -5.62 5.23
CA TYR A 144 7.16 -5.89 4.08
C TYR A 144 5.85 -5.09 4.17
N TYR A 145 5.50 -4.43 3.07
CA TYR A 145 4.23 -3.74 2.89
C TYR A 145 3.48 -4.32 1.69
N LEU A 146 2.26 -4.77 1.92
CA LEU A 146 1.36 -5.26 0.89
C LEU A 146 0.43 -4.13 0.46
N LEU A 147 0.35 -3.86 -0.85
CA LEU A 147 -0.51 -2.82 -1.40
C LEU A 147 -1.69 -3.46 -2.13
N LYS A 148 -2.88 -3.32 -1.55
CA LYS A 148 -4.12 -3.89 -2.08
C LYS A 148 -4.98 -2.81 -2.71
N GLN A 149 -5.45 -3.02 -3.93
CA GLN A 149 -6.33 -2.06 -4.59
C GLN A 149 -7.69 -1.98 -3.89
N ILE A 150 -8.16 -0.76 -3.62
CA ILE A 150 -9.51 -0.48 -3.15
C ILE A 150 -10.31 0.12 -4.32
N ILE A 151 -11.52 -0.40 -4.53
CA ILE A 151 -12.47 0.16 -5.48
C ILE A 151 -13.46 1.05 -4.73
N ILE A 152 -13.45 2.34 -5.02
CA ILE A 152 -14.44 3.29 -4.50
C ILE A 152 -15.45 3.57 -5.61
N PRO A 153 -16.73 3.16 -5.46
CA PRO A 153 -17.76 3.38 -6.48
C PRO A 153 -17.89 4.85 -6.86
N GLY A 154 -17.83 5.14 -8.16
CA GLY A 154 -17.97 6.49 -8.71
C GLY A 154 -16.73 7.39 -8.60
N SER A 155 -15.57 6.86 -8.18
CA SER A 155 -14.31 7.60 -8.24
C SER A 155 -13.51 7.23 -9.49
N ASP A 156 -12.98 8.24 -10.17
CA ASP A 156 -12.05 8.08 -11.30
C ASP A 156 -10.60 7.87 -10.84
N TYR A 157 -10.33 7.94 -9.54
CA TYR A 157 -9.00 7.80 -8.96
C TYR A 157 -8.74 6.39 -8.43
N GLU A 158 -7.46 6.01 -8.40
CA GLU A 158 -7.02 4.76 -7.79
C GLU A 158 -6.70 4.95 -6.31
N TYR A 159 -7.06 3.94 -5.52
CA TYR A 159 -6.82 3.89 -4.08
C TYR A 159 -6.23 2.54 -3.71
N TYR A 160 -5.31 2.55 -2.76
CA TYR A 160 -4.62 1.35 -2.32
C TYR A 160 -4.55 1.32 -0.80
N GLU A 161 -4.99 0.23 -0.19
CA GLU A 161 -4.70 -0.06 1.20
C GLU A 161 -3.26 -0.52 1.33
N ILE A 162 -2.53 0.05 2.28
CA ILE A 162 -1.18 -0.39 2.62
C ILE A 162 -1.22 -1.10 3.95
N GLU A 163 -0.92 -2.39 3.92
CA GLU A 163 -0.88 -3.26 5.09
C GLU A 163 0.56 -3.65 5.42
N TRP A 164 0.91 -3.61 6.69
CA TRP A 164 2.11 -4.27 7.17
C TRP A 164 1.90 -5.79 7.07
N MET A 165 2.83 -6.47 6.41
CA MET A 165 2.80 -7.92 6.24
C MET A 165 3.93 -8.56 7.04
N LYS A 166 3.58 -9.63 7.76
CA LYS A 166 4.58 -10.57 8.30
C LYS A 166 4.54 -11.83 7.43
N PRO A 167 5.60 -12.13 6.66
CA PRO A 167 5.65 -13.30 5.78
C PRO A 167 5.65 -14.63 6.56
#